data_AF-A0A422M4M3-F1
#
_entry.id   AF-A0A422M4M3-F1
#
_cell.length_a   1.000
_cell.length_b   1.000
_cell.length_c   1.000
_cell.angle_alpha   90.00
_cell.angle_beta   90.00
_cell.angle_gamma   90.00
#
_symmetry.space_group_name_H-M   'P 1'
#
loop_
_entity.id
_entity.type
_entity.pdbx_description
1 polymer ?
#
loop_
_entity_poly.entity_id
_entity_poly.type
_entity_poly.pdbx_seq_one_letter_code
_entity_poly.pdbx_strand_id
1 'polypeptide(L)'
;MPLTIITNNIKATECVRHPETSIILTGGEIRYPKESLVGTVAMQILETMQSDYTLIGCDGISVAGGVTTQNIYEAQINSTMISRTKQKVICVADYRKVGVTSNYHVADLTGVDILITDNFANEKVVRDLRRQGIDVIQVSN
;
A
#
# COMPACT_ATOMS: atom_id res chain seq x y z
N MET A 1 22.73 6.93 3.66
CA MET A 1 21.77 7.92 3.14
C MET A 1 20.59 7.87 4.08
N PRO A 2 20.23 8.99 4.73
CA PRO A 2 19.17 9.00 5.72
C PRO A 2 17.84 8.58 5.07
N LEU A 3 17.09 7.72 5.76
CA LEU A 3 15.77 7.24 5.33
C LEU A 3 14.73 7.70 6.35
N THR A 4 13.61 8.25 5.88
CA THR A 4 12.47 8.58 6.73
C THR A 4 11.29 7.68 6.35
N ILE A 5 10.78 6.93 7.32
CA ILE A 5 9.61 6.08 7.16
C ILE A 5 8.43 6.79 7.81
N ILE A 6 7.41 7.09 7.03
CA ILE A 6 6.12 7.59 7.53
C ILE A 6 5.16 6.41 7.49
N THR A 7 4.59 6.02 8.62
CA THR A 7 3.72 4.84 8.67
C THR A 7 2.67 4.92 9.76
N ASN A 8 1.52 4.31 9.48
CA ASN A 8 0.47 4.10 10.47
C ASN A 8 0.59 2.72 11.14
N ASN A 9 1.59 1.90 10.79
CA ASN A 9 1.75 0.57 11.34
C ASN A 9 2.67 0.59 12.56
N ILE A 10 2.11 0.32 13.75
CA ILE A 10 2.88 0.32 15.01
C ILE A 10 4.03 -0.68 14.97
N LYS A 11 3.86 -1.82 14.28
CA LYS A 11 4.87 -2.89 14.20
C LYS A 11 6.15 -2.44 13.49
N ALA A 12 6.11 -1.36 12.72
CA ALA A 12 7.32 -0.78 12.14
C ALA A 12 8.35 -0.34 13.21
N THR A 13 7.88 -0.05 14.44
CA THR A 13 8.75 0.31 15.56
C THR A 13 9.60 -0.85 16.07
N GLU A 14 9.15 -2.09 15.85
CA GLU A 14 9.79 -3.34 16.28
C GLU A 14 10.83 -3.84 15.26
N CYS A 15 10.81 -3.33 14.04
CA CYS A 15 11.73 -3.73 12.98
C CYS A 15 13.16 -3.26 13.27
N VAL A 16 14.14 -4.13 12.98
CA VAL A 16 15.56 -3.76 12.92
C VAL A 16 15.74 -2.71 11.82
N ARG A 17 16.37 -1.59 12.15
CA ARG A 17 16.55 -0.46 11.24
C ARG A 17 17.98 0.05 11.26
N HIS A 18 18.37 0.68 10.15
CA HIS A 18 19.66 1.36 10.06
C HIS A 18 19.69 2.53 11.07
N PRO A 19 20.85 2.86 11.69
CA PRO A 19 20.95 3.96 12.65
C PRO A 19 20.52 5.34 12.11
N GLU A 20 20.65 5.55 10.80
CA GLU A 20 20.21 6.78 10.11
C GLU A 20 18.73 6.75 9.67
N THR A 21 17.97 5.72 10.03
CA THR A 21 16.54 5.63 9.71
C THR A 21 15.70 6.31 10.79
N SER A 22 14.92 7.32 10.39
CA SER A 22 13.89 7.92 11.23
C SER A 22 12.52 7.33 10.92
N ILE A 23 11.67 7.22 11.94
CA ILE A 23 10.28 6.75 11.80
C ILE A 23 9.35 7.83 12.35
N ILE A 24 8.39 8.24 11.53
CA ILE A 24 7.26 9.07 11.91
C ILE A 24 6.03 8.17 11.94
N LEU A 25 5.48 7.94 13.13
CA LEU A 25 4.19 7.30 13.29
C LEU A 25 3.09 8.34 13.14
N THR A 26 2.03 8.02 12.38
CA THR A 26 0.94 8.97 12.09
C THR A 26 0.17 9.39 13.35
N GLY A 27 0.28 8.63 14.45
CA GLY A 27 -0.60 8.76 15.61
C GLY A 27 -2.04 8.38 15.27
N GLY A 28 -2.95 8.54 16.23
CA GLY A 28 -4.38 8.22 16.08
C GLY A 28 -4.82 6.99 16.86
N GLU A 29 -5.94 6.42 16.44
CA GLU A 29 -6.62 5.33 17.13
C GLU A 29 -6.02 3.98 16.72
N ILE A 30 -5.74 3.10 17.69
CA ILE A 30 -5.18 1.77 17.42
C ILE A 30 -6.31 0.83 16.98
N ARG A 31 -6.15 0.23 15.80
CA ARG A 31 -7.10 -0.75 15.26
C ARG A 31 -6.58 -2.18 15.33
N TYR A 32 -7.22 -3.02 16.14
CA TYR A 32 -6.96 -4.46 16.19
C TYR A 32 -7.60 -5.21 15.00
N PRO A 33 -7.02 -6.33 14.55
CA PRO A 33 -5.81 -6.99 15.07
C PRO A 33 -4.51 -6.55 14.38
N LYS A 34 -4.58 -5.67 13.38
CA LYS A 34 -3.39 -5.26 12.58
C LYS A 34 -2.51 -4.22 13.31
N GLU A 35 -2.98 -3.67 14.43
CA GLU A 35 -2.30 -2.61 15.20
C GLU A 35 -1.91 -1.43 14.31
N SER A 36 -2.84 -1.07 13.43
CA SER A 36 -2.71 0.07 12.53
C SER A 36 -3.39 1.27 13.16
N LEU A 37 -2.73 2.41 13.07
CA LEU A 37 -3.23 3.71 13.50
C LEU A 37 -4.20 4.26 12.45
N VAL A 38 -5.38 4.69 12.89
CA VAL A 38 -6.46 5.17 12.03
C VAL A 38 -7.15 6.40 12.64
N GLY A 39 -8.18 6.90 11.95
CA GLY A 39 -8.99 8.01 12.42
C GLY A 39 -8.41 9.38 12.06
N THR A 40 -9.08 10.43 12.52
CA THR A 40 -8.83 11.82 12.08
C THR A 40 -7.39 12.27 12.30
N VAL A 41 -6.78 11.91 13.43
CA VAL A 41 -5.40 12.30 13.76
C VAL A 41 -4.42 11.70 12.74
N ALA A 42 -4.56 10.40 12.43
CA ALA A 42 -3.69 9.72 11.47
C ALA A 42 -3.79 10.38 10.08
N MET A 43 -5.02 10.70 9.67
CA MET A 43 -5.31 11.32 8.37
C MET A 43 -4.71 12.72 8.26
N GLN A 44 -4.91 13.58 9.26
CA GLN A 44 -4.39 14.94 9.29
C GLN A 44 -2.87 14.95 9.20
N ILE A 45 -2.19 14.03 9.89
CA ILE A 45 -0.74 13.91 9.83
C ILE A 45 -0.30 13.51 8.41
N LEU A 46 -0.93 12.50 7.80
CA LEU A 46 -0.61 12.09 6.42
C LEU A 46 -0.81 13.22 5.40
N GLU A 47 -1.84 14.06 5.54
CA GLU A 47 -2.10 15.19 4.65
C GLU A 47 -0.97 16.24 4.67
N THR A 48 -0.29 16.41 5.81
CA THR A 48 0.81 17.39 5.94
C THR A 48 2.12 16.94 5.32
N MET A 49 2.26 15.67 4.96
CA MET A 49 3.51 15.08 4.50
C MET A 49 3.43 14.56 3.07
N GLN A 50 4.58 14.37 2.44
CA GLN A 50 4.72 13.69 1.16
C GLN A 50 5.87 12.70 1.23
N SER A 51 5.75 11.60 0.51
CA SER A 51 6.79 10.57 0.38
C SER A 51 7.32 10.54 -1.05
N ASP A 52 8.58 10.14 -1.23
CA ASP A 52 9.11 9.80 -2.55
C ASP A 52 8.48 8.49 -3.05
N TYR A 53 8.38 7.51 -2.16
CA TYR A 53 7.84 6.19 -2.43
C TYR A 53 6.79 5.81 -1.38
N THR A 54 5.75 5.12 -1.83
CA THR A 54 4.69 4.62 -0.96
C THR A 54 4.53 3.12 -1.16
N LEU A 55 4.48 2.37 -0.06
CA LEU A 55 4.15 0.95 -0.05
C LEU A 55 2.78 0.77 0.57
N ILE A 56 1.91 0.06 -0.14
CA ILE A 56 0.55 -0.28 0.32
C ILE A 56 0.28 -1.76 0.17
N GLY A 57 -0.56 -2.28 1.06
CA GLY A 57 -1.25 -3.56 0.85
C GLY A 57 -2.65 -3.34 0.29
N CYS A 58 -3.26 -4.40 -0.21
CA CYS A 58 -4.66 -4.42 -0.60
C CYS A 58 -5.32 -5.75 -0.20
N ASP A 59 -6.63 -5.91 -0.45
CA ASP A 59 -7.30 -7.21 -0.44
C ASP A 59 -7.76 -7.64 -1.85
N GLY A 60 -7.66 -6.75 -2.84
CA GLY A 60 -7.84 -7.06 -4.25
C GLY A 60 -7.18 -6.02 -5.15
N ILE A 61 -6.55 -6.49 -6.23
CA ILE A 61 -6.07 -5.66 -7.34
C ILE A 61 -6.50 -6.28 -8.67
N SER A 62 -7.24 -5.54 -9.49
CA SER A 62 -7.73 -6.05 -10.78
C SER A 62 -7.91 -4.94 -11.82
N VAL A 63 -7.92 -5.32 -13.10
CA VAL A 63 -8.17 -4.38 -14.22
C VAL A 63 -9.51 -3.66 -14.09
N ALA A 64 -10.55 -4.38 -13.64
CA ALA A 64 -11.90 -3.82 -13.55
C ALA A 64 -12.12 -2.95 -12.30
N GLY A 65 -11.46 -3.27 -11.18
CA GLY A 65 -11.76 -2.65 -9.88
C GLY A 65 -10.64 -1.79 -9.30
N GLY A 66 -9.48 -1.70 -9.94
CA GLY A 66 -8.33 -1.00 -9.36
C GLY A 66 -7.80 -1.73 -8.12
N VAL A 67 -7.32 -0.96 -7.15
CA VAL A 67 -6.92 -1.43 -5.82
C VAL A 67 -8.08 -1.30 -4.86
N THR A 68 -8.37 -2.38 -4.13
CA THR A 68 -9.50 -2.47 -3.21
C THR A 68 -9.11 -3.15 -1.89
N THR A 69 -9.84 -2.85 -0.82
CA THR A 69 -9.69 -3.47 0.50
C THR A 69 -11.05 -3.74 1.14
N GLN A 70 -11.10 -4.64 2.14
CA GLN A 70 -12.29 -4.91 2.94
C GLN A 70 -12.54 -3.88 4.04
N ASN A 71 -11.57 -2.98 4.31
CA ASN A 71 -11.66 -2.06 5.43
C ASN A 71 -11.63 -0.58 4.99
N ILE A 72 -12.65 0.19 5.38
CA ILE A 72 -12.78 1.60 5.02
C ILE A 72 -11.61 2.47 5.54
N TYR A 73 -11.07 2.17 6.72
CA TYR A 73 -9.95 2.94 7.26
C TYR A 73 -8.65 2.62 6.53
N GLU A 74 -8.44 1.37 6.12
CA GLU A 74 -7.30 1.02 5.26
C GLU A 74 -7.43 1.71 3.90
N ALA A 75 -8.64 1.79 3.35
CA ALA A 75 -8.89 2.52 2.11
C ALA A 75 -8.51 3.99 2.26
N GLN A 76 -9.02 4.68 3.28
CA GLN A 76 -8.72 6.09 3.53
C GLN A 76 -7.22 6.36 3.70
N ILE A 77 -6.54 5.57 4.55
CA ILE A 77 -5.10 5.73 4.78
C ILE A 77 -4.32 5.51 3.48
N ASN A 78 -4.58 4.40 2.78
CA ASN A 78 -3.84 4.06 1.57
C ASN A 78 -4.11 5.07 0.45
N SER A 79 -5.35 5.50 0.22
CA SER A 79 -5.68 6.53 -0.76
C SER A 79 -4.96 7.85 -0.48
N THR A 80 -4.89 8.26 0.79
CA THR A 80 -4.14 9.47 1.17
C THR A 80 -2.65 9.28 0.92
N MET A 81 -2.06 8.15 1.34
CA MET A 81 -0.64 7.87 1.07
C MET A 81 -0.33 7.91 -0.43
N ILE A 82 -1.17 7.30 -1.27
CA ILE A 82 -1.05 7.31 -2.73
C ILE A 82 -1.05 8.75 -3.26
N SER A 83 -2.06 9.55 -2.91
CA SER A 83 -2.18 10.94 -3.40
C SER A 83 -1.04 11.88 -2.94
N ARG A 84 -0.29 11.48 -1.90
CA ARG A 84 0.84 12.22 -1.34
C ARG A 84 2.20 11.67 -1.79
N THR A 85 2.22 10.78 -2.79
CA THR A 85 3.45 10.17 -3.33
C THR A 85 4.00 10.99 -4.50
N LYS A 86 5.32 11.20 -4.52
CA LYS A 86 6.00 11.98 -5.57
C LYS A 86 6.50 11.14 -6.74
N GLN A 87 7.02 9.94 -6.46
CA GLN A 87 7.69 9.12 -7.48
C GLN A 87 6.92 7.85 -7.79
N LYS A 88 6.92 6.86 -6.89
CA LYS A 88 6.27 5.57 -7.17
C LYS A 88 5.43 5.04 -6.02
N VAL A 89 4.28 4.51 -6.39
CA VAL A 89 3.39 3.71 -5.55
C VAL A 89 3.64 2.24 -5.84
N ILE A 90 3.92 1.48 -4.77
CA ILE A 90 4.22 0.06 -4.80
C ILE A 90 3.11 -0.66 -4.04
N CYS A 91 2.32 -1.44 -4.74
CA CYS A 91 1.34 -2.34 -4.15
C CYS A 91 1.99 -3.70 -3.91
N VAL A 92 1.87 -4.24 -2.69
CA VAL A 92 2.36 -5.57 -2.33
C VAL A 92 1.17 -6.45 -1.99
N ALA A 93 1.00 -7.54 -2.73
CA ALA A 93 -0.14 -8.43 -2.58
C ALA A 93 0.23 -9.87 -2.91
N ASP A 94 -0.20 -10.82 -2.09
CA ASP A 94 -0.09 -12.24 -2.46
C ASP A 94 -1.01 -12.56 -3.66
N TYR A 95 -0.71 -13.65 -4.36
CA TYR A 95 -1.40 -14.03 -5.60
C TYR A 95 -2.93 -14.15 -5.47
N ARG A 96 -3.46 -14.47 -4.28
CA ARG A 96 -4.90 -14.65 -4.06
C ARG A 96 -5.65 -13.32 -4.18
N LYS A 97 -4.92 -12.21 -4.10
CA LYS A 97 -5.43 -10.84 -4.24
C LYS A 97 -5.31 -10.30 -5.65
N VAL A 98 -4.69 -11.05 -6.58
CA VAL A 98 -4.51 -10.63 -7.97
C VAL A 98 -5.69 -11.09 -8.83
N GLY A 99 -6.36 -10.15 -9.49
CA GLY A 99 -7.54 -10.38 -10.31
C GLY A 99 -8.86 -10.40 -9.53
N VAL A 100 -8.83 -10.04 -8.25
CA VAL A 100 -10.01 -9.99 -7.38
C VAL A 100 -10.34 -8.55 -6.97
N THR A 101 -11.57 -8.33 -6.55
CA THR A 101 -12.06 -7.06 -6.00
C THR A 101 -12.56 -7.23 -4.58
N SER A 102 -12.59 -6.12 -3.86
CA SER A 102 -13.07 -6.02 -2.48
C SER A 102 -14.04 -4.85 -2.30
N ASN A 103 -14.51 -4.63 -1.06
CA ASN A 103 -15.66 -3.78 -0.76
C ASN A 103 -15.39 -2.27 -0.90
N TYR A 104 -14.17 -1.82 -0.61
CA TYR A 104 -13.81 -0.40 -0.60
C TYR A 104 -12.72 -0.13 -1.64
N HIS A 105 -12.95 0.87 -2.48
CA HIS A 105 -11.98 1.36 -3.46
C HIS A 105 -10.88 2.17 -2.75
N VAL A 106 -9.64 1.94 -3.17
CA VAL A 106 -8.45 2.65 -2.69
C VAL A 106 -7.91 3.56 -3.78
N ALA A 107 -7.70 3.02 -4.98
CA ALA A 107 -7.19 3.77 -6.13
C ALA A 107 -7.54 3.04 -7.42
N ASP A 108 -7.64 3.78 -8.51
CA ASP A 108 -7.62 3.19 -9.84
C ASP A 108 -6.25 2.57 -10.11
N LEU A 109 -6.17 1.66 -11.10
CA LEU A 109 -4.89 1.03 -11.44
C LEU A 109 -3.81 2.04 -11.85
N THR A 110 -4.21 3.18 -12.41
CA THR A 110 -3.30 4.28 -12.77
C THR A 110 -2.63 4.94 -11.57
N GLY A 111 -3.14 4.70 -10.35
CA GLY A 111 -2.53 5.15 -9.10
C GLY A 111 -1.46 4.21 -8.54
N VAL A 112 -1.11 3.14 -9.26
CA VAL A 112 -0.08 2.16 -8.86
C VAL A 112 0.94 2.00 -9.99
N ASP A 113 2.22 2.15 -9.65
CA ASP A 113 3.32 1.98 -10.60
C ASP A 113 3.84 0.55 -10.63
N ILE A 114 3.93 -0.08 -9.44
CA ILE A 114 4.56 -1.39 -9.27
C ILE A 114 3.62 -2.30 -8.47
N LEU A 115 3.41 -3.52 -8.94
CA LEU A 115 2.83 -4.62 -8.17
C LEU A 115 3.91 -5.65 -7.87
N ILE A 116 4.16 -5.90 -6.58
CA ILE A 116 4.97 -7.04 -6.12
C ILE A 116 4.01 -8.13 -5.67
N THR A 117 4.12 -9.31 -6.29
CA THR A 117 3.30 -10.48 -5.98
C THR A 117 4.13 -11.75 -6.09
N ASP A 118 3.67 -12.85 -5.50
CA ASP A 118 4.32 -14.14 -5.66
C ASP A 118 4.00 -14.78 -7.03
N ASN A 119 4.82 -15.74 -7.44
CA ASN A 119 4.73 -16.36 -8.77
C ASN A 119 3.56 -17.34 -8.95
N PHE A 120 2.63 -17.45 -7.99
CA PHE A 120 1.41 -18.26 -8.12
C PHE A 120 0.23 -17.49 -8.75
N ALA A 121 0.39 -16.20 -9.05
CA ALA A 121 -0.63 -15.38 -9.69
C ALA A 121 -0.99 -15.87 -11.09
N ASN A 122 -2.26 -15.76 -11.47
CA ASN A 122 -2.70 -16.16 -12.80
C ASN A 122 -2.00 -15.33 -13.88
N GLU A 123 -1.19 -15.99 -14.71
CA GLU A 123 -0.38 -15.36 -15.75
C GLU A 123 -1.18 -14.51 -16.75
N LYS A 124 -2.44 -14.86 -17.02
CA LYS A 124 -3.31 -14.02 -17.86
C LYS A 124 -3.61 -12.69 -17.17
N VAL A 125 -3.97 -12.73 -15.89
CA VAL A 125 -4.26 -11.52 -15.10
C VAL A 125 -3.02 -10.66 -14.95
N VAL A 126 -1.86 -11.26 -14.70
CA VAL A 126 -0.57 -10.54 -14.64
C VAL A 126 -0.28 -9.82 -15.97
N ARG A 127 -0.45 -10.50 -17.11
CA ARG A 127 -0.28 -9.86 -18.43
C ARG A 127 -1.26 -8.71 -18.64
N ASP A 128 -2.51 -8.87 -18.21
CA ASP A 128 -3.52 -7.82 -18.37
C ASP A 128 -3.20 -6.61 -17.48
N LEU A 129 -2.67 -6.80 -16.27
CA LEU A 129 -2.15 -5.72 -15.41
C LEU A 129 -0.94 -5.01 -16.04
N ARG A 130 0.04 -5.76 -16.58
CA ARG A 130 1.18 -5.17 -17.29
C ARG A 130 0.75 -4.32 -18.49
N ARG A 131 -0.30 -4.73 -19.21
CA ARG A 131 -0.89 -3.94 -20.32
C ARG A 131 -1.53 -2.62 -19.86
N GLN A 132 -1.91 -2.50 -18.60
CA GLN A 132 -2.38 -1.24 -18.01
C GLN A 132 -1.23 -0.31 -17.57
N GLY A 133 0.03 -0.70 -17.81
CA GLY A 133 1.20 0.10 -17.46
C GLY A 133 1.80 -0.19 -16.09
N ILE A 134 1.27 -1.17 -15.36
CA ILE A 134 1.82 -1.58 -14.06
C ILE A 134 3.04 -2.48 -14.27
N ASP A 135 4.15 -2.15 -13.62
CA ASP A 135 5.30 -3.04 -13.55
C ASP A 135 5.03 -4.16 -12.53
N VAL A 136 4.87 -5.39 -13.01
CA VAL A 136 4.57 -6.54 -12.16
C VAL A 136 5.82 -7.36 -11.92
N ILE A 137 6.31 -7.32 -10.68
CA ILE A 137 7.45 -8.09 -10.19
C ILE A 137 6.93 -9.34 -9.47
N GLN A 138 7.22 -10.51 -10.05
CA GLN A 138 6.91 -11.80 -9.43
C GLN A 138 8.13 -12.31 -8.65
N VAL A 139 7.94 -12.60 -7.37
CA VAL A 139 8.98 -13.16 -6.50
C VAL A 139 8.69 -14.64 -6.19
N SER A 140 9.75 -15.44 -6.12
CA SER A 140 9.66 -16.82 -5.61
C SER A 140 9.97 -16.78 -4.11
N ASN A 141 9.10 -17.39 -3.30
CA ASN A 141 9.40 -17.59 -1.87
C ASN A 141 10.55 -18.57 -1.66
#